data_AF-A0A1L9P626-F1
#
_entry.id   AF-A0A1L9P626-F1
#
_cell.length_a   1.000
_cell.length_b   1.000
_cell.length_c   1.000
_cell.angle_alpha   90.00
_cell.angle_beta   90.00
_cell.angle_gamma   90.00
#
_symmetry.space_group_name_H-M   'P 1'
#
loop_
_entity.id
_entity.type
_entity.pdbx_description
1 polymer ?
#
loop_
_entity_poly.entity_id
_entity_poly.type
_entity_poly.pdbx_seq_one_letter_code
_entity_poly.pdbx_strand_id
1 'polypeptide(L)'
;MSFGTINWETENRHNHQQPDLHSKRELHGIYIAYVASKLQQDITPTLLWYTNQPPDHFTSMMLALYNCIAIDISHLFTSPVWLTLSCEFPTMPVHLSHEQATTALNHAEASLQHLHLEVIFLAPTLHVIGVQIARKSNRSRIVSFIGRTKQKGLL
;
A
#
# COMPACT_ATOMS: atom_id res chain seq x y z
N MET A 1 -35.82 -47.56 -45.33
CA MET A 1 -36.02 -46.33 -44.54
C MET A 1 -35.63 -46.67 -43.10
N SER A 2 -34.48 -46.16 -42.64
CA SER A 2 -34.03 -46.35 -41.25
C SER A 2 -33.72 -44.98 -40.68
N PHE A 3 -34.49 -44.58 -39.69
CA PHE A 3 -34.32 -43.33 -38.96
C PHE A 3 -33.12 -43.47 -38.02
N GLY A 4 -32.25 -42.45 -38.04
CA GLY A 4 -31.11 -42.35 -37.14
C GLY A 4 -31.55 -42.13 -35.69
N THR A 5 -30.85 -42.76 -34.77
CA THR A 5 -30.94 -42.47 -33.34
C THR A 5 -29.67 -41.72 -32.96
N ILE A 6 -29.79 -40.41 -32.76
CA ILE A 6 -28.71 -39.58 -32.22
C ILE A 6 -28.58 -39.95 -30.74
N ASN A 7 -27.42 -40.47 -30.39
CA ASN A 7 -27.09 -40.90 -29.04
C ASN A 7 -26.67 -39.65 -28.22
N TRP A 8 -27.61 -39.05 -27.49
CA TRP A 8 -27.40 -37.81 -26.72
C TRP A 8 -26.56 -37.98 -25.44
N GLU A 9 -26.03 -39.18 -25.17
CA GLU A 9 -25.32 -39.48 -23.90
C GLU A 9 -23.79 -39.48 -24.00
N THR A 10 -23.20 -39.24 -25.17
CA THR A 10 -21.74 -39.13 -25.32
C THR A 10 -21.20 -37.70 -25.37
N GLU A 11 -22.07 -36.69 -25.44
CA GLU A 11 -21.67 -35.28 -25.58
C GLU A 11 -21.76 -34.46 -24.28
N ASN A 12 -21.83 -35.13 -23.12
CA ASN A 12 -21.86 -34.45 -21.81
C ASN A 12 -20.70 -34.80 -20.88
N ARG A 13 -19.62 -35.40 -21.40
CA ARG A 13 -18.45 -35.79 -20.60
C ARG A 13 -17.19 -34.94 -20.79
N HIS A 14 -17.29 -33.76 -21.42
CA HIS A 14 -16.11 -32.90 -21.64
C HIS A 14 -16.19 -31.47 -21.08
N ASN A 15 -17.28 -31.05 -20.42
CA ASN A 15 -17.38 -29.69 -19.86
C ASN A 15 -17.52 -29.67 -18.33
N HIS A 16 -16.66 -30.41 -17.62
CA HIS A 16 -16.23 -30.00 -16.28
C HIS A 16 -14.80 -29.53 -16.37
N GLN A 17 -14.63 -28.40 -17.08
CA GLN A 17 -13.41 -27.62 -17.02
C GLN A 17 -13.29 -27.12 -15.57
N GLN A 18 -12.49 -27.84 -14.78
CA GLN A 18 -11.95 -27.33 -13.53
C GLN A 18 -11.45 -25.91 -13.83
N PRO A 19 -11.96 -24.85 -13.19
CA PRO A 19 -11.52 -23.51 -13.54
C PRO A 19 -10.01 -23.49 -13.35
N ASP A 20 -9.29 -23.20 -14.44
CA ASP A 20 -7.85 -23.23 -14.48
C ASP A 20 -7.30 -22.48 -13.26
N LEU A 21 -6.46 -23.17 -12.48
CA LEU A 21 -5.87 -22.62 -11.27
C LEU A 21 -5.13 -21.30 -11.59
N HIS A 22 -4.61 -21.18 -12.82
CA HIS A 22 -4.03 -19.96 -13.37
C HIS A 22 -5.04 -18.80 -13.41
N SER A 23 -6.19 -19.02 -14.05
CA SER A 23 -7.27 -18.03 -14.18
C SER A 23 -7.81 -17.56 -12.82
N LYS A 24 -7.91 -18.47 -11.83
CA LYS A 24 -8.29 -18.10 -10.46
C LYS A 24 -7.27 -17.19 -9.77
N ARG A 25 -5.97 -17.45 -9.97
CA ARG A 25 -4.88 -16.64 -9.40
C ARG A 25 -4.81 -15.27 -10.04
N GLU A 26 -4.99 -15.19 -11.37
CA GLU A 26 -5.07 -13.91 -12.09
C GLU A 26 -6.26 -13.08 -11.62
N LEU A 27 -7.44 -13.69 -11.52
CA LEU A 27 -8.63 -13.01 -10.99
C LEU A 27 -8.42 -12.50 -9.56
N HIS A 28 -7.75 -13.30 -8.72
CA HIS A 28 -7.40 -12.88 -7.36
C HIS A 28 -6.41 -11.71 -7.35
N GLY A 29 -5.40 -11.71 -8.23
CA GLY A 29 -4.47 -10.60 -8.40
C GLY A 29 -5.16 -9.32 -8.83
N ILE A 30 -6.08 -9.40 -9.79
CA ILE A 30 -6.91 -8.26 -10.23
C ILE A 30 -7.78 -7.75 -9.08
N TYR A 31 -8.37 -8.65 -8.29
CA TYR A 31 -9.16 -8.26 -7.12
C TYR A 31 -8.31 -7.52 -6.07
N ILE A 32 -7.08 -7.97 -5.80
CA ILE A 32 -6.15 -7.28 -4.90
C ILE A 32 -5.83 -5.87 -5.44
N ALA A 33 -5.53 -5.75 -6.74
CA ALA A 33 -5.26 -4.46 -7.38
C ALA A 33 -6.46 -3.50 -7.30
N TYR A 34 -7.67 -4.04 -7.47
CA TYR A 34 -8.91 -3.27 -7.32
C TYR A 34 -9.09 -2.76 -5.88
N VAL A 35 -8.95 -3.63 -4.88
CA VAL A 35 -9.08 -3.24 -3.46
C VAL A 35 -8.02 -2.19 -3.09
N ALA A 36 -6.78 -2.37 -3.54
CA ALA A 36 -5.71 -1.43 -3.28
C ALA A 36 -5.98 -0.06 -3.95
N SER A 37 -6.47 -0.05 -5.18
CA SER A 37 -6.86 1.18 -5.88
C SER A 37 -7.98 1.90 -5.16
N LYS A 38 -8.96 1.16 -4.63
CA LYS A 38 -10.03 1.73 -3.80
C LYS A 38 -9.50 2.34 -2.52
N LEU A 39 -8.62 1.63 -1.82
CA LEU A 39 -7.99 2.15 -0.61
C LEU A 39 -7.19 3.43 -0.89
N GLN A 40 -6.45 3.50 -2.00
CA GLN A 40 -5.71 4.71 -2.37
C GLN A 40 -6.63 5.89 -2.76
N GLN A 41 -7.77 5.61 -3.41
CA GLN A 41 -8.81 6.59 -3.67
C GLN A 41 -9.41 7.15 -2.38
N ASP A 42 -9.60 6.32 -1.36
CA ASP A 42 -10.16 6.71 -0.06
C ASP A 42 -9.14 7.47 0.81
N ILE A 43 -7.85 7.14 0.72
CA ILE A 43 -6.78 7.85 1.45
C ILE A 43 -6.66 9.30 1.00
N THR A 44 -6.86 9.59 -0.28
CA THR A 44 -6.70 10.95 -0.83
C THR A 44 -7.61 12.00 -0.15
N PRO A 45 -8.95 11.82 -0.08
CA PRO A 45 -9.82 12.75 0.64
C PRO A 45 -9.56 12.75 2.14
N THR A 46 -9.13 11.63 2.73
CA THR A 46 -8.74 11.58 4.15
C THR A 46 -7.52 12.45 4.43
N LEU A 47 -6.47 12.34 3.62
CA LEU A 47 -5.29 13.21 3.70
C LEU A 47 -5.69 14.68 3.57
N LEU A 48 -6.53 15.01 2.58
CA LEU A 48 -7.02 16.37 2.39
C LEU A 48 -7.79 16.88 3.62
N TRP A 49 -8.63 16.05 4.22
CA TRP A 49 -9.37 16.39 5.42
C TRP A 49 -8.43 16.70 6.59
N TYR A 50 -7.44 15.84 6.86
CA TYR A 50 -6.46 16.04 7.93
C TYR A 50 -5.56 17.26 7.70
N THR A 51 -5.15 17.55 6.45
CA THR A 51 -4.36 18.75 6.15
C THR A 51 -5.12 20.05 6.43
N ASN A 52 -6.45 20.01 6.47
CA ASN A 52 -7.29 21.15 6.80
C ASN A 52 -7.66 21.22 8.28
N GLN A 53 -7.26 20.25 9.10
CA GLN A 53 -7.48 20.29 10.55
C GLN A 53 -6.41 21.14 11.25
N PRO A 54 -6.72 21.69 12.44
CA PRO A 54 -5.72 22.33 13.28
C PRO A 54 -4.55 21.38 13.56
N PRO A 55 -3.30 21.85 13.50
CA PRO A 55 -2.15 21.00 13.74
C PRO A 55 -2.09 20.60 15.23
N ASP A 56 -2.42 19.34 15.50
CA ASP A 56 -2.17 18.68 16.78
C ASP A 56 -1.39 17.36 16.59
N HIS A 57 -1.04 16.71 17.70
CA HIS A 57 -0.24 15.48 17.68
C HIS A 57 -0.94 14.33 16.99
N PHE A 58 -2.25 14.20 17.20
CA PHE A 58 -3.05 13.14 16.59
C PHE A 58 -3.15 13.34 15.09
N THR A 59 -3.47 14.55 14.65
CA THR A 59 -3.53 14.98 13.25
C THR A 59 -2.18 14.74 12.57
N SER A 60 -1.07 15.10 13.22
CA SER A 60 0.28 14.85 12.70
C SER A 60 0.55 13.34 12.59
N MET A 61 0.24 12.54 13.60
CA MET A 61 0.41 11.09 13.54
C MET A 61 -0.41 10.46 12.40
N MET A 62 -1.68 10.86 12.24
CA MET A 62 -2.53 10.36 11.16
C MET A 62 -2.02 10.78 9.78
N LEU A 63 -1.56 12.02 9.62
CA LEU A 63 -0.94 12.48 8.36
C LEU A 63 0.32 11.67 8.03
N ALA A 64 1.18 11.39 9.00
CA ALA A 64 2.36 10.54 8.78
C ALA A 64 1.95 9.12 8.33
N LEU A 65 0.98 8.52 9.02
CA LEU A 65 0.48 7.20 8.72
C LEU A 65 -0.13 7.10 7.32
N TYR A 66 -1.06 7.98 6.96
CA TYR A 66 -1.74 7.93 5.68
C TYR A 66 -0.81 8.19 4.48
N ASN A 67 0.18 9.08 4.64
CA ASN A 67 1.20 9.26 3.61
C ASN A 67 2.03 7.98 3.42
N CYS A 68 2.40 7.28 4.49
CA CYS A 68 3.14 6.02 4.37
C CYS A 68 2.29 4.88 3.80
N ILE A 69 1.01 4.77 4.16
CA ILE A 69 0.11 3.78 3.56
C ILE A 69 0.00 4.01 2.05
N ALA A 70 -0.15 5.26 1.60
CA ALA A 70 -0.20 5.58 0.17
C ALA A 70 1.08 5.16 -0.57
N ILE A 71 2.25 5.37 0.04
CA ILE A 71 3.54 4.94 -0.50
C ILE A 71 3.61 3.41 -0.57
N ASP A 72 3.22 2.70 0.48
CA ASP A 72 3.28 1.23 0.55
C ASP A 72 2.36 0.56 -0.47
N ILE A 73 1.13 1.06 -0.62
CA ILE A 73 0.20 0.57 -1.63
C ILE A 73 0.81 0.75 -3.02
N SER A 74 1.36 1.93 -3.31
CA SER A 74 2.04 2.18 -4.58
C SER A 74 3.22 1.23 -4.78
N HIS A 75 4.05 1.02 -3.76
CA HIS A 75 5.24 0.19 -3.83
C HIS A 75 4.91 -1.29 -4.07
N LEU A 76 3.80 -1.79 -3.51
CA LEU A 76 3.34 -3.16 -3.71
C LEU A 76 3.27 -3.53 -5.20
N PHE A 77 2.80 -2.61 -6.05
CA PHE A 77 2.60 -2.82 -7.49
C PHE A 77 3.79 -2.43 -8.38
N THR A 78 4.94 -2.07 -7.79
CA THR A 78 6.16 -1.81 -8.56
C THR A 78 6.88 -3.09 -8.99
N SER A 79 6.55 -4.23 -8.37
CA SER A 79 7.14 -5.53 -8.72
C SER A 79 6.67 -6.00 -10.11
N PRO A 80 7.57 -6.49 -10.97
CA PRO A 80 7.21 -7.01 -12.30
C PRO A 80 6.18 -8.16 -12.28
N VAL A 81 6.00 -8.83 -11.13
CA VAL A 81 5.00 -9.90 -10.96
C VAL A 81 3.57 -9.42 -11.20
N TRP A 82 3.30 -8.13 -11.00
CA TRP A 82 1.98 -7.55 -11.22
C TRP A 82 1.76 -7.20 -12.70
N LEU A 83 2.82 -6.90 -13.46
CA LEU A 83 2.74 -6.54 -14.88
C LEU A 83 2.16 -7.65 -15.77
N THR A 84 2.14 -8.89 -15.28
CA THR A 84 1.48 -10.01 -15.97
C THR A 84 -0.04 -9.88 -15.94
N LEU A 85 -0.60 -9.10 -15.01
CA LEU A 85 -2.03 -8.79 -14.99
C LEU A 85 -2.27 -7.59 -15.92
N SER A 86 -3.20 -7.74 -16.86
CA SER A 86 -3.56 -6.70 -17.83
C SER A 86 -4.51 -5.65 -17.22
N CYS A 87 -4.10 -5.02 -16.12
CA CYS A 87 -4.87 -3.96 -15.47
C CYS A 87 -3.99 -2.77 -15.06
N GLU A 88 -4.60 -1.60 -14.86
CA GLU A 88 -3.90 -0.45 -14.28
C GLU A 88 -3.65 -0.66 -12.79
N PHE A 89 -2.51 -0.17 -12.32
CA PHE A 89 -2.12 -0.24 -10.91
C PHE A 89 -2.08 1.14 -10.28
N PRO A 90 -2.36 1.25 -8.97
CA PRO A 90 -2.34 2.51 -8.26
C PRO A 90 -0.89 2.94 -7.92
N THR A 91 0.00 2.93 -8.91
CA THR A 91 1.40 3.30 -8.73
C THR A 91 1.58 4.82 -8.72
N MET A 92 2.42 5.29 -7.82
CA MET A 92 2.81 6.68 -7.69
C MET A 92 4.18 6.93 -8.35
N PRO A 93 4.33 8.01 -9.12
CA PRO A 93 5.64 8.46 -9.58
C PRO A 93 6.64 8.65 -8.44
N VAL A 94 7.91 8.32 -8.69
CA VAL A 94 9.00 8.37 -7.69
C VAL A 94 9.11 9.74 -7.00
N HIS A 95 8.90 10.83 -7.73
CA HIS A 95 8.97 12.18 -7.17
C HIS A 95 7.86 12.46 -6.15
N LEU A 96 6.62 12.07 -6.44
CA LEU A 96 5.49 12.21 -5.51
C LEU A 96 5.66 11.31 -4.29
N SER A 97 6.17 10.09 -4.48
CA SER A 97 6.47 9.19 -3.36
C SER A 97 7.52 9.80 -2.41
N HIS A 98 8.56 10.44 -2.96
CA HIS A 98 9.56 11.14 -2.16
C HIS A 98 8.97 12.36 -1.42
N GLU A 99 8.08 13.13 -2.05
CA GLU A 99 7.39 14.25 -1.42
C GLU A 99 6.51 13.77 -0.26
N GLN A 100 5.67 12.75 -0.47
CA GLN A 100 4.85 12.16 0.58
C GLN A 100 5.70 11.62 1.73
N ALA A 101 6.83 10.98 1.45
CA ALA A 101 7.73 10.47 2.49
C ALA A 101 8.33 11.62 3.30
N THR A 102 8.68 12.73 2.65
CA THR A 102 9.22 13.92 3.32
C THR A 102 8.16 14.55 4.22
N THR A 103 6.93 14.66 3.74
CA THR A 103 5.76 15.13 4.51
C THR A 103 5.50 14.22 5.70
N ALA A 104 5.51 12.90 5.51
CA ALA A 104 5.33 11.93 6.58
C ALA A 104 6.40 12.08 7.67
N LEU A 105 7.67 12.28 7.29
CA LEU A 105 8.77 12.50 8.23
C LEU A 105 8.56 13.78 9.05
N ASN A 106 8.14 14.87 8.43
CA ASN A 106 7.89 16.13 9.14
C ASN A 106 6.79 15.95 10.21
N HIS A 107 5.71 15.24 9.86
CA HIS A 107 4.61 15.00 10.79
C HIS A 107 4.98 13.98 11.89
N ALA A 108 5.76 12.96 11.57
CA ALA A 108 6.30 12.03 12.55
C ALA A 108 7.21 12.74 13.57
N GLU A 109 8.07 13.65 13.10
CA GLU A 109 8.94 14.46 13.96
C GLU A 109 8.15 15.40 14.88
N ALA A 110 7.02 15.93 14.40
CA ALA A 110 6.13 16.78 15.19
C ALA A 110 5.36 15.97 16.25
N SER A 111 4.94 14.74 15.94
CA SER A 111 4.17 13.92 16.88
C SER A 111 5.02 13.31 17.99
N LEU A 112 6.32 13.07 17.78
CA LEU A 112 7.23 12.37 18.72
C LEU A 112 7.44 13.07 20.08
N GLN A 113 6.65 14.06 20.48
CA GLN A 113 6.87 14.83 21.70
C GLN A 113 6.18 14.22 22.94
N HIS A 114 5.11 13.41 22.83
CA HIS A 114 4.26 13.16 24.00
C HIS A 114 3.92 11.70 24.38
N LEU A 115 3.94 10.70 23.50
CA LEU A 115 3.48 9.34 23.87
C LEU A 115 4.39 8.19 23.38
N HIS A 116 4.43 7.10 24.16
CA HIS A 116 5.14 5.86 23.78
C HIS A 116 4.43 5.09 22.65
N LEU A 117 3.10 5.24 22.53
CA LEU A 117 2.28 4.59 21.51
C LEU A 117 2.58 5.10 20.09
N GLU A 118 2.97 6.36 19.94
CA GLU A 118 3.32 6.98 18.65
C GLU A 118 4.43 6.19 17.93
N VAL A 119 5.37 5.62 18.68
CA VAL A 119 6.50 4.86 18.11
C VAL A 119 6.04 3.55 17.46
N ILE A 120 5.01 2.88 18.01
CA ILE A 120 4.46 1.64 17.44
C ILE A 120 3.84 1.93 16.05
N PHE A 121 3.13 3.05 15.92
CA PHE A 121 2.55 3.50 14.65
C PHE A 121 3.60 4.09 13.70
N LEU A 122 4.68 4.67 14.23
CA LEU A 122 5.73 5.30 13.43
C LEU A 122 6.82 4.32 12.99
N ALA A 123 6.96 3.13 13.59
CA ALA A 123 7.99 2.17 13.18
C ALA A 123 7.82 1.66 11.73
N PRO A 124 6.62 1.26 11.25
CA PRO A 124 6.41 0.95 9.83
C PRO A 124 6.65 2.19 8.96
N THR A 125 6.14 3.34 9.40
CA THR A 125 6.29 4.66 8.75
C THR A 125 7.77 5.01 8.53
N LEU A 126 8.65 4.77 9.50
CA LEU A 126 10.09 5.01 9.40
C LEU A 126 10.80 4.11 8.41
N HIS A 127 10.39 2.84 8.31
CA HIS A 127 10.96 1.92 7.31
C HIS A 127 10.68 2.44 5.91
N VAL A 128 9.43 2.81 5.64
CA VAL A 128 8.98 3.36 4.35
C VAL A 128 9.69 4.67 4.02
N ILE A 129 9.73 5.61 4.97
CA ILE A 129 10.47 6.87 4.85
C ILE A 129 11.96 6.60 4.56
N GLY A 130 12.58 5.66 5.27
CA GLY A 130 13.99 5.32 5.09
C GLY A 130 14.32 4.73 3.72
N VAL A 131 13.43 3.90 3.18
CA VAL A 131 13.59 3.31 1.84
C VAL A 131 13.42 4.38 0.75
N GLN A 132 12.43 5.27 0.88
CA GLN A 132 12.14 6.28 -0.15
C GLN A 132 13.07 7.50 -0.11
N ILE A 133 13.59 7.87 1.06
CA ILE A 133 14.41 9.07 1.24
C ILE A 133 15.90 8.71 1.39
N ALA A 134 16.47 8.03 0.39
CA ALA A 134 17.86 7.59 0.40
C ALA A 134 18.93 8.71 0.25
N ARG A 135 18.56 10.00 0.32
CA ARG A 135 19.49 11.14 0.19
C ARG A 135 20.26 11.41 1.50
N LYS A 136 21.54 11.78 1.39
CA LYS A 136 22.48 11.98 2.52
C LYS A 136 21.96 12.93 3.62
N SER A 137 21.30 14.03 3.26
CA SER A 137 20.78 15.02 4.21
C SER A 137 19.68 14.46 5.10
N ASN A 138 18.78 13.65 4.56
CA ASN A 138 17.62 13.11 5.26
C ASN A 138 17.94 11.86 6.09
N ARG A 139 19.02 11.12 5.75
CA ARG A 139 19.52 10.03 6.61
C ARG A 139 19.87 10.50 8.02
N SER A 140 20.46 11.68 8.16
CA SER A 140 20.80 12.23 9.49
C SER A 140 19.57 12.48 10.36
N ARG A 141 18.47 12.95 9.74
CA ARG A 141 17.18 13.17 10.40
C ARG A 141 16.55 11.87 10.85
N ILE A 142 16.57 10.84 10.00
CA ILE A 142 16.05 9.50 10.33
C ILE A 142 16.85 8.88 11.48
N VAL A 143 18.18 8.95 11.44
CA VAL A 143 19.04 8.45 12.54
C VAL A 143 18.78 9.20 13.84
N SER A 144 18.64 10.52 13.78
CA SER A 144 18.27 11.35 14.94
C SER A 144 16.89 10.98 15.49
N PHE A 145 15.91 10.73 14.61
CA PHE A 145 14.59 10.27 14.99
C PHE A 145 14.63 8.91 15.71
N ILE A 146 15.35 7.93 15.15
CA ILE A 146 15.55 6.60 15.78
C ILE A 146 16.28 6.73 17.12
N GLY A 147 17.25 7.65 17.23
CA GLY A 147 17.92 7.94 18.50
C GLY A 147 16.94 8.44 19.57
N ARG A 148 16.00 9.31 19.20
CA ARG A 148 14.96 9.82 20.10
C ARG A 148 13.94 8.74 20.50
N THR A 149 13.57 7.83 19.59
CA THR A 149 12.68 6.70 19.95
C THR A 149 13.34 5.73 20.90
N LYS A 150 14.65 5.44 20.71
CA LYS A 150 15.45 4.61 21.61
C LYS A 150 15.59 5.22 23.02
N GLN A 151 15.80 6.53 23.14
CA GLN A 151 15.85 7.21 24.44
C GLN A 151 14.55 7.10 25.24
N LYS A 152 13.42 6.86 24.56
CA LYS A 152 12.12 6.58 25.20
C LYS A 152 11.94 5.10 25.57
N GLY A 153 12.98 4.25 25.49
CA GLY A 153 12.94 2.86 25.98
C GLY A 153 12.22 1.86 25.06
N LEU A 154 12.09 2.18 23.77
CA LEU A 154 11.23 1.45 22.82
C LEU A 154 12.02 0.70 21.72
N LEU A 155 13.36 0.75 21.73
CA LEU A 155 14.30 0.04 20.85
C LEU A 155 15.65 -0.26 21.54
#